data_AF-A0A3B8UFX0-F1
#
_entry.id   AF-A0A3B8UFX0-F1
#
_cell.length_a   1.000
_cell.length_b   1.000
_cell.length_c   1.000
_cell.angle_alpha   90.00
_cell.angle_beta   90.00
_cell.angle_gamma   90.00
#
_symmetry.space_group_name_H-M   'P 1'
#
loop_
_entity.id
_entity.type
_entity.pdbx_description
1 polymer ?
#
loop_
_entity_poly.entity_id
_entity_poly.type
_entity_poly.pdbx_seq_one_letter_code
_entity_poly.pdbx_strand_id
1 'polypeptide(L)'
;MTKHFTCLSDSQWETIKRLTDWNPPPQRGVPRTDFRKIWNSIFFILTRGCRWADIPQNPDLYCSKSTAHRWLIILKEAHVFDRVLSGLLQVGISDNKIDLSQVAIDGSFSPRAWWRERG
;
A
#
# COMPACT_ATOMS: atom_id res chain seq x y z
N MET A 1 5.60 7.53 21.58
CA MET A 1 5.00 6.18 21.47
C MET A 1 4.88 5.83 20.00
N THR A 2 5.75 4.97 19.48
CA THR A 2 5.74 4.59 18.06
C THR A 2 4.54 3.69 17.82
N LYS A 3 3.45 4.24 17.25
CA LYS A 3 2.28 3.44 16.86
C LYS A 3 2.70 2.55 15.68
N HIS A 4 3.01 1.29 15.97
CA HIS A 4 3.26 0.30 14.93
C HIS A 4 1.95 0.00 14.20
N PHE A 5 1.99 0.03 12.86
CA PHE A 5 0.85 -0.34 12.04
C PHE A 5 0.48 -1.81 12.28
N THR A 6 -0.79 -2.05 12.59
CA THR A 6 -1.36 -3.39 12.74
C THR A 6 -2.27 -3.70 11.57
N CYS A 7 -3.38 -2.99 11.41
CA CYS A 7 -4.27 -3.15 10.26
C CYS A 7 -4.98 -1.84 9.93
N LEU A 8 -5.53 -1.77 8.72
CA LEU A 8 -6.39 -0.67 8.30
C LEU A 8 -7.71 -0.69 9.06
N SER A 9 -8.11 0.45 9.60
CA SER A 9 -9.50 0.67 10.04
C SER A 9 -10.46 0.67 8.84
N ASP A 10 -11.76 0.54 9.09
CA ASP A 10 -12.76 0.59 8.03
C ASP A 10 -12.71 1.94 7.29
N SER A 11 -12.58 3.05 8.02
CA SER A 11 -12.48 4.39 7.44
C SER A 11 -11.23 4.58 6.56
N GLN A 12 -10.08 4.03 6.98
CA GLN A 12 -8.86 4.04 6.18
C GLN A 12 -9.02 3.19 4.93
N TRP A 13 -9.65 2.02 5.07
CA TRP A 13 -9.92 1.13 3.94
C TRP A 13 -10.86 1.77 2.91
N GLU A 14 -11.92 2.45 3.34
CA GLU A 14 -12.80 3.19 2.44
C GLU A 14 -12.04 4.29 1.67
N THR A 15 -11.10 4.97 2.33
CA THR A 15 -10.26 5.98 1.67
C THR A 15 -9.39 5.35 0.59
N ILE A 16 -8.75 4.21 0.88
CA ILE A 16 -7.95 3.49 -0.11
C ILE A 16 -8.82 3.01 -1.27
N LYS A 17 -10.01 2.46 -1.01
CA LYS A 17 -10.94 2.04 -2.07
C LYS A 17 -11.31 3.19 -3.00
N ARG A 18 -11.61 4.38 -2.46
CA ARG A 18 -11.90 5.57 -3.28
C ARG A 18 -10.71 6.01 -4.14
N LEU A 19 -9.48 5.87 -3.63
CA LEU A 19 -8.27 6.19 -4.38
C LEU A 19 -7.91 5.09 -5.41
N THR A 20 -8.35 3.86 -5.15
CA THR A 20 -8.19 2.70 -6.03
C THR A 20 -9.26 2.75 -7.13
N ASP A 21 -9.19 3.76 -7.99
CA ASP A 21 -10.00 3.85 -9.20
C ASP A 21 -9.36 2.98 -10.31
N TRP A 22 -9.38 1.67 -10.09
CA TRP A 22 -8.81 0.68 -10.99
C TRP A 22 -9.45 -0.69 -10.84
N ASN A 23 -9.65 -1.37 -11.97
CA ASN A 23 -10.21 -2.71 -12.01
C ASN A 23 -9.10 -3.77 -12.09
N PRO A 24 -9.06 -4.76 -11.18
CA PRO A 24 -8.03 -5.79 -11.18
C PRO A 24 -8.09 -6.73 -12.40
N PRO A 25 -6.95 -7.37 -12.78
CA PRO A 25 -6.91 -8.35 -13.86
C PRO A 25 -7.93 -9.45 -13.64
N PRO A 26 -8.56 -10.00 -14.69
CA PRO A 26 -9.64 -10.97 -14.58
C PRO A 26 -9.26 -12.15 -13.69
N GLN A 27 -10.21 -12.59 -12.86
CA GLN A 27 -10.01 -13.73 -11.97
C GLN A 27 -9.95 -15.01 -12.80
N ARG A 28 -8.90 -15.82 -12.60
CA ARG A 28 -8.74 -17.12 -13.27
C ARG A 28 -8.52 -18.22 -12.23
N GLY A 29 -9.38 -19.23 -12.22
CA GLY A 29 -9.28 -20.43 -11.38
C GLY A 29 -9.53 -20.18 -9.89
N VAL A 30 -8.53 -19.63 -9.20
CA VAL A 30 -8.55 -19.46 -7.73
C VAL A 30 -9.29 -18.18 -7.33
N PRO A 31 -10.16 -18.23 -6.30
CA PRO A 31 -10.77 -17.05 -5.70
C PRO A 31 -9.73 -15.99 -5.35
N ARG A 32 -9.97 -14.74 -5.77
CA ARG A 32 -9.06 -13.64 -5.44
C ARG A 32 -9.06 -13.40 -3.94
N THR A 33 -7.88 -13.23 -3.36
CA THR A 33 -7.74 -12.79 -1.97
C THR A 33 -8.37 -11.40 -1.79
N ASP A 34 -8.99 -11.18 -0.63
CA ASP A 34 -9.52 -9.88 -0.23
C ASP A 34 -8.45 -8.78 -0.38
N PHE A 35 -8.81 -7.71 -1.10
CA PHE A 35 -7.94 -6.56 -1.33
C PHE A 35 -7.52 -5.89 -0.04
N ARG A 36 -8.37 -5.85 0.99
CA ARG A 36 -8.00 -5.26 2.28
C ARG A 36 -6.83 -6.01 2.91
N LYS A 37 -6.82 -7.35 2.81
CA LYS A 37 -5.72 -8.18 3.32
C LYS A 37 -4.44 -7.94 2.53
N ILE A 38 -4.54 -7.74 1.22
CA ILE A 38 -3.42 -7.38 0.35
C ILE A 38 -2.80 -6.05 0.79
N TRP A 39 -3.62 -5.01 0.94
CA TRP A 39 -3.15 -3.69 1.35
C TRP A 39 -2.61 -3.67 2.79
N ASN A 40 -3.25 -4.39 3.73
CA ASN A 40 -2.72 -4.59 5.08
C ASN A 40 -1.31 -5.20 5.05
N SER A 41 -1.11 -6.29 4.29
CA SER A 41 0.19 -6.94 4.17
C SER A 41 1.25 -6.02 3.56
N ILE A 42 0.90 -5.27 2.51
CA ILE A 42 1.81 -4.32 1.86
C ILE A 42 2.20 -3.21 2.85
N PHE A 43 1.25 -2.56 3.50
CA PHE A 43 1.55 -1.48 4.44
C PHE A 43 2.29 -1.95 5.67
N PHE A 44 2.00 -3.16 6.18
CA PHE A 44 2.76 -3.73 7.29
C PHE A 44 4.27 -3.79 6.96
N ILE A 45 4.61 -4.29 5.77
CA ILE A 45 6.02 -4.38 5.35
C ILE A 45 6.64 -3.01 5.18
N LEU A 46 5.93 -2.10 4.50
CA LEU A 46 6.44 -0.76 4.21
C LEU A 46 6.66 0.06 5.48
N THR A 47 5.76 -0.05 6.46
CA THR A 47 5.86 0.68 7.73
C THR A 47 6.88 0.07 8.68
N ARG A 48 7.12 -1.24 8.61
CA ARG A 48 8.05 -1.95 9.51
C ARG A 48 9.45 -2.12 8.93
N GLY A 49 9.62 -1.98 7.61
CA GLY A 49 10.88 -2.26 6.91
C GLY A 49 11.33 -3.72 7.01
N CYS A 50 10.42 -4.66 7.26
CA CYS A 50 10.74 -6.06 7.50
C CYS A 50 10.72 -6.90 6.21
N ARG A 51 11.13 -8.17 6.31
CA ARG A 51 11.09 -9.09 5.16
C ARG A 51 9.65 -9.50 4.88
N TRP A 52 9.35 -9.85 3.64
CA TRP A 52 8.06 -10.45 3.28
C TRP A 52 7.74 -11.74 4.04
N ALA A 53 8.76 -12.46 4.51
CA ALA A 53 8.59 -13.66 5.33
C ALA A 53 8.05 -13.36 6.74
N ASP A 54 8.17 -12.12 7.21
CA ASP A 54 7.82 -11.69 8.57
C ASP A 54 6.39 -11.14 8.67
N ILE A 55 5.59 -11.27 7.60
CA ILE A 55 4.16 -10.92 7.64
C ILE A 55 3.49 -11.79 8.71
N PRO A 56 2.66 -11.21 9.60
CA PRO A 56 1.97 -11.98 10.62
C PRO A 56 1.09 -13.07 9.99
N GLN A 57 1.14 -14.28 10.56
CA GLN A 57 0.34 -15.42 10.12
C GLN A 57 -1.12 -15.33 10.64
N ASN A 58 -1.74 -14.17 10.53
CA ASN A 58 -3.17 -14.00 10.80
C ASN A 58 -3.92 -13.95 9.46
N PRO A 59 -4.58 -15.05 9.04
CA PRO A 59 -5.23 -15.15 7.73
C PRO A 59 -6.49 -14.27 7.61
N ASP A 60 -7.03 -13.76 8.71
CA ASP A 60 -8.19 -12.85 8.71
C ASP A 60 -7.78 -11.43 8.33
N LEU A 61 -6.54 -11.04 8.64
CA LEU A 61 -6.06 -9.67 8.45
C LEU A 61 -5.04 -9.53 7.33
N TYR A 62 -4.24 -10.56 7.07
CA TYR A 62 -3.11 -10.51 6.14
C TYR A 62 -3.21 -11.62 5.10
N CYS A 63 -2.63 -11.37 3.93
CA CYS A 63 -2.46 -12.37 2.89
C CYS A 63 -1.07 -13.03 2.95
N SER A 64 -0.89 -14.10 2.17
CA SER A 64 0.40 -14.79 2.08
C SER A 64 1.50 -13.87 1.55
N LYS A 65 2.75 -14.11 1.94
CA LYS A 65 3.92 -13.36 1.46
C LYS A 65 4.01 -13.28 -0.06
N SER A 66 3.75 -14.40 -0.75
CA SER A 66 3.82 -14.49 -2.21
C SER A 66 2.69 -13.69 -2.87
N THR A 67 1.50 -13.72 -2.26
CA THR A 67 0.34 -12.94 -2.70
C THR A 67 0.64 -11.45 -2.55
N ALA A 68 1.11 -11.01 -1.38
CA ALA A 68 1.39 -9.62 -1.10
C ALA A 68 2.44 -9.03 -2.06
N HIS A 69 3.55 -9.75 -2.26
CA HIS A 69 4.62 -9.33 -3.17
C HIS A 69 4.13 -9.24 -4.63
N ARG A 70 3.41 -10.27 -5.11
CA ARG A 70 2.83 -10.29 -6.45
C ARG A 70 1.89 -9.09 -6.67
N TRP A 71 1.01 -8.82 -5.71
CA TRP A 71 0.07 -7.72 -5.83
C TRP A 71 0.74 -6.36 -5.77
N LEU A 72 1.79 -6.18 -4.98
CA LEU A 72 2.57 -4.94 -5.00
C LEU A 72 3.12 -4.66 -6.41
N ILE A 73 3.68 -5.67 -7.08
CA ILE A 73 4.18 -5.53 -8.46
C ILE A 73 3.04 -5.12 -9.40
N ILE A 74 1.91 -5.83 -9.37
CA ILE A 74 0.74 -5.52 -10.22
C ILE A 74 0.24 -4.10 -9.98
N LEU A 75 0.13 -3.67 -8.71
CA LEU A 75 -0.36 -2.34 -8.35
C LEU A 75 0.62 -1.24 -8.78
N LYS A 76 1.93 -1.51 -8.75
CA LYS A 76 2.96 -0.59 -9.24
C LYS A 76 2.95 -0.48 -10.77
N GLU A 77 2.87 -1.61 -11.47
CA GLU A 77 2.75 -1.64 -12.94
C GLU A 77 1.48 -0.93 -13.43
N ALA A 78 0.40 -1.00 -12.66
CA ALA A 78 -0.85 -0.29 -12.93
C ALA A 78 -0.88 1.17 -12.42
N HIS A 79 0.21 1.68 -11.83
CA HIS A 79 0.29 3.01 -11.18
C HIS A 79 -0.75 3.27 -10.09
N VAL A 80 -1.42 2.23 -9.60
CA VAL A 80 -2.43 2.31 -8.54
C VAL A 80 -1.76 2.54 -7.20
N PHE A 81 -0.63 1.86 -6.97
CA PHE A 81 0.11 1.99 -5.72
C PHE A 81 0.54 3.44 -5.47
N ASP A 82 1.14 4.08 -6.48
CA ASP A 82 1.62 5.47 -6.38
C ASP A 82 0.48 6.47 -6.21
N ARG A 83 -0.67 6.24 -6.89
CA ARG A 83 -1.88 7.05 -6.74
C ARG A 83 -2.43 6.98 -5.32
N VAL A 84 -2.56 5.76 -4.78
CA VAL A 84 -3.05 5.55 -3.41
C VAL A 84 -2.11 6.19 -2.40
N LEU A 85 -0.79 5.97 -2.52
CA LEU A 85 0.18 6.54 -1.59
C LEU A 85 0.15 8.08 -1.63
N SER A 86 0.12 8.67 -2.83
CA SER A 86 0.03 10.13 -3.00
C SER A 86 -1.27 10.69 -2.41
N GLY A 87 -2.39 10.02 -2.64
CA GLY A 87 -3.67 10.42 -2.07
C GLY A 87 -3.69 10.32 -0.53
N LEU A 88 -3.10 9.27 0.04
CA LEU A 88 -2.97 9.14 1.49
C LEU A 88 -2.09 10.24 2.10
N LEU A 89 -0.99 10.61 1.43
CA LEU A 89 -0.14 11.73 1.85
C LEU A 89 -0.91 13.05 1.81
N GLN A 90 -1.66 13.33 0.74
CA GLN A 90 -2.49 14.54 0.64
C GLN A 90 -3.56 14.62 1.74
N VAL A 91 -4.21 13.49 2.05
CA VAL A 91 -5.17 13.41 3.15
C VAL A 91 -4.49 13.66 4.50
N GLY A 92 -3.32 13.04 4.74
CA GLY A 92 -2.60 13.22 5.99
C GLY A 92 -2.03 14.63 6.19
N ILE A 93 -1.61 15.30 5.11
CA ILE A 93 -1.22 16.71 5.13
C ILE A 93 -2.42 17.60 5.47
N SER A 94 -3.55 17.39 4.80
CA SER A 94 -4.79 18.16 5.04
C SER A 94 -5.29 17.99 6.47
N ASP A 95 -5.10 16.81 7.05
CA ASP A 95 -5.48 16.50 8.43
C ASP A 95 -4.44 16.96 9.48
N ASN A 96 -3.33 17.63 9.09
CA ASN A 96 -2.19 17.95 9.96
C ASN A 96 -1.61 16.74 10.73
N LYS A 97 -1.77 15.53 10.17
CA LYS A 97 -1.30 14.27 10.77
C LYS A 97 0.10 13.86 10.31
N ILE A 98 0.68 14.59 9.36
CA ILE A 98 2.00 14.30 8.79
C ILE A 98 2.96 15.45 9.12
N ASP A 99 4.05 15.13 9.81
CA ASP A 99 5.21 16.02 9.93
C ASP A 99 6.05 15.89 8.65
N LEU A 100 6.02 16.94 7.83
CA LEU A 100 6.72 17.01 6.55
C LEU A 100 8.25 16.91 6.68
N SER A 101 8.81 17.16 7.88
CA SER A 101 10.25 16.98 8.14
C SER A 101 10.69 15.51 8.08
N GLN A 102 9.78 14.57 8.39
CA GLN A 102 10.04 13.12 8.35
C GLN A 102 9.87 12.54 6.94
N VAL A 103 8.97 13.10 6.13
CA VAL A 103 8.71 12.66 4.74
C VAL A 103 9.89 12.95 3.81
N ALA A 104 10.62 14.05 4.06
CA ALA A 104 11.80 14.42 3.29
C ALA A 104 12.98 13.43 3.45
N ILE A 105 13.02 12.67 4.55
CA ILE A 105 14.10 11.72 4.85
C ILE A 105 13.93 10.40 4.06
N ASP A 106 12.70 10.00 3.72
CA ASP A 106 12.41 8.79 2.91
C ASP A 106 12.36 9.08 1.39
N GLY A 107 13.06 10.14 0.95
CA GLY A 107 13.03 10.71 -0.42
C GLY A 107 13.49 9.81 -1.58
N SER A 108 13.54 8.49 -1.41
CA SER A 108 13.62 7.52 -2.51
C SER A 108 12.26 7.33 -3.23
N PHE A 109 11.14 7.66 -2.57
CA PHE A 109 9.79 7.61 -3.13
C PHE A 109 9.25 9.01 -3.45
N SER A 110 9.87 9.73 -4.39
CA SER A 110 9.20 10.89 -5.00
C SER A 110 8.14 10.37 -5.99
N PRO A 111 6.83 10.66 -5.80
CA PRO A 111 5.79 10.24 -6.73
C PRO A 111 5.95 10.80 -8.15
N ARG A 112 6.84 11.79 -8.32
CA ARG A 112 7.14 12.45 -9.60
C ARG A 112 8.46 12.04 -10.25
N ALA A 113 9.35 11.31 -9.55
CA ALA A 113 10.72 11.09 -10.05
C ALA A 113 10.89 9.90 -11.01
N TRP A 114 9.88 9.05 -11.20
CA TRP A 114 9.98 7.90 -12.10
C TRP A 114 9.72 8.21 -13.59
N TRP A 115 9.39 9.45 -13.92
CA TRP A 115 9.24 9.92 -15.31
C TRP A 115 10.60 10.20 -15.98
N ARG A 116 11.45 9.17 -16.10
CA ARG A 116 12.44 9.14 -17.17
C ARG A 116 12.32 7.86 -17.98
N GLU A 117 11.86 8.10 -19.21
CA GLU A 117 12.26 7.41 -20.44
C GLU A 117 11.90 5.92 -20.55
N ARG A 118 10.81 5.67 -21.29
CA ARG A 118 10.88 4.67 -22.36
C ARG A 118 10.47 5.36 -23.65
N GLY A 119 11.47 5.56 -24.52
CA GLY A 119 11.27 5.79 -25.94
C GLY A 119 10.74 4.55 -26.64
#